data_AF-A0A4Z0Z126-F1
#
_entry.id   AF-A0A4Z0Z126-F1
#
_cell.length_a   1.000
_cell.length_b   1.000
_cell.length_c   1.000
_cell.angle_alpha   90.00
_cell.angle_beta   90.00
_cell.angle_gamma   90.00
#
_symmetry.space_group_name_H-M   'P 1'
#
loop_
_entity.id
_entity.type
_entity.pdbx_description
1 polymer ?
#
loop_
_entity_poly.entity_id
_entity_poly.type
_entity_poly.pdbx_seq_one_letter_code
_entity_poly.pdbx_strand_id
1 'polypeptide(L)'
;MAFHSQKSPLAPSPISYALRVSLVLLIVNAIIQISFASSCISWLNALGHKTFQFFAYGSRHHLSGLPESLLITHVYTSNIAAIVALIIGLWGGLSLWLRNLTQYRTGGFTKFSRYFYYLWVSFNIPSLLLTNAALIYVFAITNSQDGPNIDRDLAVDLNGSSYTRDTWTPQSWLEAVLRLKLLRDRVYTEQWLHLINAWQYNLIARE
;
A
#
# COMPACT_ATOMS: atom_id res chain seq x y z
N MET A 1 -7.01 55.66 -29.05
CA MET A 1 -8.00 54.57 -29.13
C MET A 1 -7.38 53.35 -28.46
N ALA A 2 -7.61 53.16 -27.15
CA ALA A 2 -6.96 52.11 -26.36
C ALA A 2 -7.81 50.83 -26.41
N PHE A 3 -7.28 49.76 -27.02
CA PHE A 3 -7.89 48.44 -26.98
C PHE A 3 -7.70 47.84 -25.59
N HIS A 4 -8.76 47.87 -24.78
CA HIS A 4 -8.87 47.05 -23.58
C HIS A 4 -8.83 45.57 -24.00
N SER A 5 -7.70 44.90 -23.77
CA SER A 5 -7.61 43.45 -23.88
C SER A 5 -8.48 42.83 -22.79
N GLN A 6 -9.69 42.46 -23.19
CA GLN A 6 -10.66 41.76 -22.35
C GLN A 6 -10.11 40.35 -22.11
N LYS A 7 -9.43 40.14 -20.99
CA LYS A 7 -9.03 38.81 -20.53
C LYS A 7 -10.30 37.97 -20.44
N SER A 8 -10.39 36.94 -21.28
CA SER A 8 -11.49 35.97 -21.27
C SER A 8 -11.70 35.44 -19.84
N PRO A 9 -12.90 35.63 -19.26
CA PRO A 9 -13.21 34.99 -18.00
C PRO A 9 -13.41 33.51 -18.31
N LEU A 10 -12.71 32.61 -17.61
CA LEU A 10 -12.96 31.15 -17.47
C LEU A 10 -11.80 30.21 -17.79
N ALA A 11 -10.58 30.67 -18.09
CA ALA A 11 -9.43 29.76 -18.05
C ALA A 11 -9.02 29.52 -16.57
N PRO A 12 -9.05 28.27 -16.06
CA PRO A 12 -8.51 27.98 -14.74
C PRO A 12 -7.03 28.37 -14.68
N SER A 13 -6.58 28.97 -13.59
CA SER A 13 -5.16 29.27 -13.42
C SER A 13 -4.33 27.97 -13.50
N PRO A 14 -3.08 28.02 -14.00
CA PRO A 14 -2.21 26.84 -14.08
C PRO A 14 -2.05 26.14 -12.71
N ILE A 15 -2.10 26.90 -11.62
CA ILE A 15 -2.08 26.40 -10.24
C ILE A 15 -3.33 25.53 -9.93
N SER A 16 -4.50 25.90 -10.45
CA SER A 16 -5.74 25.13 -10.29
C SER A 16 -5.66 23.78 -11.03
N TYR A 17 -5.04 23.77 -12.22
CA TYR A 17 -4.78 22.52 -12.95
C TYR A 17 -3.80 21.62 -12.20
N ALA A 18 -2.67 22.18 -11.75
CA ALA A 18 -1.67 21.43 -10.98
C ALA A 18 -2.29 20.79 -9.72
N LEU A 19 -3.11 21.52 -8.96
CA LEU A 19 -3.82 20.99 -7.79
C LEU A 19 -4.76 19.83 -8.12
N ARG A 20 -5.51 19.91 -9.23
CA ARG A 20 -6.41 18.83 -9.66
C ARG A 20 -5.62 17.59 -10.07
N VAL A 21 -4.52 17.76 -10.81
CA VAL A 21 -3.64 16.65 -11.20
C VAL A 21 -3.02 16.01 -9.95
N SER A 22 -2.46 16.79 -9.03
CA SER A 22 -1.90 16.27 -7.78
C SER A 22 -2.94 15.54 -6.93
N LEU A 23 -4.18 16.02 -6.90
CA LEU A 23 -5.29 15.36 -6.20
C LEU A 23 -5.57 13.97 -6.80
N VAL A 24 -5.68 13.89 -8.14
CA VAL A 24 -5.92 12.63 -8.84
C VAL A 24 -4.77 11.66 -8.58
N LEU A 25 -3.52 12.12 -8.68
CA LEU A 25 -2.34 11.30 -8.40
C LEU A 25 -2.32 10.80 -6.95
N LEU A 26 -2.64 11.66 -5.97
CA LEU A 26 -2.72 11.27 -4.55
C LEU A 26 -3.78 10.19 -4.33
N ILE A 27 -4.98 10.35 -4.89
CA ILE A 27 -6.08 9.38 -4.75
C ILE A 27 -5.72 8.06 -5.41
N VAL A 28 -5.21 8.09 -6.64
CA VAL A 28 -4.80 6.87 -7.37
C VAL A 28 -3.71 6.12 -6.62
N ASN A 29 -2.67 6.82 -6.17
CA ASN A 29 -1.59 6.22 -5.37
C ASN A 29 -2.11 5.60 -4.07
N ALA A 30 -2.98 6.32 -3.35
CA ALA A 30 -3.58 5.82 -2.12
C ALA A 30 -4.44 4.56 -2.36
N ILE A 31 -5.26 4.54 -3.41
CA ILE A 31 -6.09 3.38 -3.76
C ILE A 31 -5.20 2.18 -4.06
N ILE A 32 -4.17 2.34 -4.90
CA ILE A 32 -3.25 1.25 -5.26
C ILE A 32 -2.58 0.67 -4.00
N GLN A 33 -2.07 1.54 -3.12
CA GLN A 33 -1.40 1.13 -1.89
C GLN A 33 -2.35 0.41 -0.92
N ILE A 34 -3.60 0.89 -0.77
CA ILE A 34 -4.63 0.23 0.05
C ILE A 34 -4.98 -1.13 -0.54
N SER A 35 -5.18 -1.21 -1.86
CA SER A 35 -5.53 -2.47 -2.54
C SER A 35 -4.46 -3.53 -2.30
N PHE A 36 -3.19 -3.19 -2.52
CA PHE A 36 -2.10 -4.14 -2.30
C PHE A 36 -1.94 -4.54 -0.82
N ALA A 37 -1.91 -3.56 0.09
CA ALA A 37 -1.74 -3.85 1.51
C ALA A 37 -2.90 -4.68 2.08
N SER A 38 -4.14 -4.37 1.67
CA SER A 38 -5.34 -5.11 2.10
C SER A 38 -5.35 -6.53 1.52
N SER A 39 -4.97 -6.70 0.26
CA SER A 39 -4.82 -8.03 -0.36
C SER A 39 -3.74 -8.85 0.34
N CYS A 40 -2.60 -8.26 0.69
CA CYS A 40 -1.54 -8.93 1.45
C CYS A 40 -2.04 -9.39 2.83
N ILE A 41 -2.68 -8.51 3.60
CA ILE A 41 -3.24 -8.84 4.92
C ILE A 41 -4.32 -9.94 4.81
N SER A 42 -5.21 -9.82 3.82
CA SER A 42 -6.28 -10.81 3.59
C SER A 42 -5.70 -12.19 3.27
N TRP A 43 -4.66 -12.24 2.45
CA TRP A 43 -3.99 -13.48 2.10
C TRP A 43 -3.20 -14.07 3.27
N LEU A 44 -2.52 -13.25 4.08
CA LEU A 44 -1.84 -13.70 5.31
C LEU A 44 -2.83 -14.30 6.31
N ASN A 45 -4.00 -13.67 6.49
CA ASN A 45 -5.06 -14.23 7.33
C ASN A 45 -5.56 -15.58 6.80
N ALA A 46 -5.70 -15.72 5.47
CA ALA A 46 -6.07 -17.00 4.86
C ALA A 46 -5.00 -18.08 5.03
N LEU A 47 -3.72 -17.70 5.13
CA LEU A 47 -2.60 -18.60 5.38
C LEU A 47 -2.45 -19.05 6.83
N GLY A 48 -2.84 -18.21 7.80
CA GLY A 48 -2.74 -18.55 9.22
C GLY A 48 -3.52 -19.82 9.62
N HIS A 49 -4.44 -20.27 8.76
CA HIS A 49 -5.22 -21.49 8.95
C HIS A 49 -4.82 -22.63 8.00
N LYS A 50 -3.77 -22.45 7.19
CA LYS A 50 -3.32 -23.43 6.20
C LYS A 50 -1.95 -23.99 6.57
N THR A 51 -1.63 -25.14 5.99
CA THR A 51 -0.30 -25.74 6.06
C THR A 51 0.20 -26.01 4.64
N PHE A 52 1.48 -25.80 4.42
CA PHE A 52 2.17 -26.16 3.19
C PHE A 52 2.66 -27.60 3.27
N GLN A 53 2.40 -28.37 2.22
CA GLN A 53 2.95 -29.72 2.09
C GLN A 53 4.22 -29.69 1.25
N PHE A 54 5.33 -30.13 1.85
CA PHE A 54 6.62 -30.21 1.18
C PHE A 54 7.21 -31.62 1.30
N PHE A 55 8.11 -31.94 0.36
CA PHE A 55 8.80 -33.23 0.34
C PHE A 55 10.23 -33.07 0.88
N ALA A 56 10.56 -33.84 1.92
CA ALA A 56 11.89 -33.91 2.50
C ALA A 56 12.20 -35.36 2.90
N TYR A 57 13.46 -35.78 2.78
CA TYR A 57 13.95 -37.09 3.22
C TYR A 57 13.14 -38.31 2.75
N GLY A 58 12.48 -38.23 1.58
CA GLY A 58 11.69 -39.33 1.03
C GLY A 58 10.23 -39.36 1.51
N SER A 59 9.82 -38.47 2.42
CA SER A 59 8.48 -38.40 3.00
C SER A 59 7.81 -37.03 2.83
N ARG A 60 6.51 -36.98 3.08
CA ARG A 60 5.70 -35.74 3.06
C ARG A 60 5.66 -35.15 4.46
N HIS A 61 5.94 -33.86 4.54
CA HIS A 61 5.91 -33.10 5.78
C HIS A 61 5.04 -31.86 5.63
N HIS A 62 4.57 -31.35 6.77
CA HIS A 62 3.72 -30.16 6.84
C HIS A 62 4.52 -29.02 7.46
N LEU A 63 4.37 -27.83 6.90
CA LEU A 63 4.86 -26.58 7.46
C LEU A 63 3.65 -25.68 7.71
N SER A 64 3.58 -25.01 8.86
CA SER A 64 2.53 -24.01 9.08
C SER A 64 2.57 -22.93 8.00
N GLY A 65 1.40 -22.40 7.62
CA GLY A 65 1.30 -21.35 6.60
C GLY A 65 1.96 -20.04 7.02
N LEU A 66 2.09 -19.79 8.33
CA LEU A 66 2.76 -18.63 8.91
C LEU A 66 3.84 -19.05 9.91
N PRO A 67 4.96 -18.32 9.97
CA PRO A 67 5.95 -18.48 11.03
C PRO A 67 5.42 -17.88 12.34
N GLU A 68 6.07 -18.21 13.45
CA GLU A 68 5.74 -17.65 14.77
C GLU A 68 6.03 -16.14 14.82
N SER A 69 7.17 -15.72 14.26
CA SER A 69 7.61 -14.32 14.27
C SER A 69 7.48 -13.67 12.90
N LEU A 70 6.26 -13.22 12.56
CA LEU A 70 5.96 -12.50 11.31
C LEU A 70 5.85 -10.97 11.54
N LEU A 71 6.71 -10.20 10.87
CA LEU A 71 6.69 -8.73 10.86
C LEU A 71 5.70 -8.20 9.82
N ILE A 72 4.51 -7.85 10.28
CA ILE A 72 3.44 -7.24 9.46
C ILE A 72 3.22 -5.76 9.74
N THR A 73 3.94 -5.19 10.70
CA THR A 73 3.78 -3.79 11.14
C THR A 73 3.93 -2.81 9.97
N HIS A 74 4.90 -3.05 9.09
CA HIS A 74 5.13 -2.20 7.91
C HIS A 74 3.95 -2.19 6.94
N VAL A 75 3.26 -3.32 6.77
CA VAL A 75 2.06 -3.44 5.94
C VAL A 75 0.91 -2.62 6.54
N TYR A 76 0.67 -2.75 7.85
CA TYR A 76 -0.38 -1.99 8.54
C TYR A 76 -0.11 -0.48 8.54
N THR A 77 1.11 -0.07 8.87
CA THR A 77 1.51 1.35 8.86
C THR A 77 1.32 1.96 7.46
N SER A 78 1.74 1.24 6.41
CA SER A 78 1.53 1.64 5.03
C SER A 78 0.07 1.76 4.65
N ASN A 79 -0.76 0.79 5.05
CA ASN A 79 -2.20 0.84 4.78
C ASN A 79 -2.87 2.04 5.45
N ILE A 80 -2.55 2.30 6.72
CA ILE A 80 -3.10 3.44 7.48
C ILE A 80 -2.68 4.76 6.84
N ALA A 81 -1.40 4.91 6.45
CA ALA A 81 -0.92 6.10 5.77
C ALA A 81 -1.68 6.34 4.44
N ALA A 82 -1.93 5.29 3.67
CA ALA A 82 -2.67 5.37 2.43
C ALA A 82 -4.16 5.72 2.65
N ILE A 83 -4.81 5.17 3.68
CA ILE A 83 -6.19 5.52 4.07
C ILE A 83 -6.29 7.02 4.41
N VAL A 84 -5.34 7.53 5.21
CA VAL A 84 -5.30 8.97 5.55
C VAL A 84 -5.15 9.82 4.28
N ALA A 85 -4.30 9.42 3.34
CA ALA A 85 -4.15 10.15 2.09
C ALA A 85 -5.38 10.11 1.19
N LEU A 86 -6.10 8.99 1.15
CA LEU A 86 -7.38 8.87 0.44
C LEU A 86 -8.42 9.84 1.03
N ILE A 87 -8.53 9.90 2.35
CA ILE A 87 -9.44 10.83 3.05
C ILE A 87 -9.10 12.29 2.69
N ILE A 88 -7.82 12.64 2.68
CA ILE A 88 -7.36 14.00 2.32
C ILE A 88 -7.62 14.30 0.83
N GLY A 89 -7.51 13.30 -0.05
CA GLY A 89 -7.88 13.42 -1.46
C GLY A 89 -9.37 13.65 -1.67
N LEU A 90 -10.23 12.86 -1.00
CA LEU A 90 -11.69 13.03 -1.06
C LEU A 90 -12.13 14.39 -0.48
N TRP A 91 -11.50 14.81 0.61
CA TRP A 91 -11.69 16.15 1.18
C TRP A 91 -11.37 17.24 0.16
N GLY A 92 -10.29 17.10 -0.63
CA GLY A 92 -9.96 18.06 -1.67
C GLY A 92 -10.99 18.16 -2.78
N GLY A 93 -11.52 17.02 -3.22
CA GLY A 93 -12.65 16.98 -4.16
C GLY A 93 -13.86 17.75 -3.62
N LEU A 94 -14.23 17.48 -2.37
CA LEU A 94 -15.33 18.17 -1.69
C LEU A 94 -15.06 19.67 -1.54
N SER A 95 -13.83 20.05 -1.20
CA SER A 95 -13.41 21.44 -1.02
C SER A 95 -13.47 22.24 -2.31
N LEU A 96 -13.01 21.65 -3.43
CA LEU A 96 -13.12 22.26 -4.76
C LEU A 96 -14.57 22.39 -5.21
N TRP A 97 -15.41 21.39 -4.91
CA TRP A 97 -16.84 21.44 -5.20
C TRP A 97 -17.56 22.53 -4.40
N LEU A 98 -17.31 22.62 -3.09
CA LEU A 98 -17.85 23.68 -2.22
C LEU A 98 -17.40 25.06 -2.70
N ARG A 99 -16.13 25.22 -3.08
CA ARG A 99 -15.63 26.47 -3.64
C ARG A 99 -16.38 26.88 -4.91
N ASN A 100 -16.65 25.94 -5.81
CA ASN A 100 -17.42 26.19 -7.04
C ASN A 100 -18.87 26.62 -6.73
N LEU A 101 -19.52 25.99 -5.76
CA LEU A 101 -20.87 26.36 -5.31
C LEU A 101 -20.94 27.76 -4.68
N THR A 102 -19.87 28.19 -4.01
CA THR A 102 -19.80 29.48 -3.32
C THR A 102 -19.28 30.63 -4.19
N GLN A 103 -18.90 30.37 -5.44
CA GLN A 103 -18.23 31.34 -6.31
C GLN A 103 -19.08 32.58 -6.60
N TYR A 104 -20.41 32.46 -6.54
CA TYR A 104 -21.37 33.55 -6.77
C TYR A 104 -22.17 33.92 -5.52
N ARG A 105 -21.81 33.39 -4.34
CA ARG A 105 -22.53 33.63 -3.08
C ARG A 105 -21.67 34.45 -2.12
N THR A 106 -22.28 35.43 -1.47
CA THR A 106 -21.68 36.24 -0.40
C THR A 106 -22.32 35.88 0.94
N GLY A 107 -21.52 35.57 1.96
CA GLY A 107 -22.01 35.24 3.30
C GLY A 107 -21.03 34.41 4.14
N GLY A 108 -21.48 33.97 5.33
CA GLY A 108 -20.67 33.15 6.24
C GLY A 108 -20.23 31.81 5.64
N PHE A 109 -21.07 31.21 4.79
CA PHE A 109 -20.77 29.96 4.09
C PHE A 109 -19.56 30.08 3.13
N THR A 110 -19.37 31.24 2.50
CA THR A 110 -18.21 31.51 1.64
C THR A 110 -16.91 31.62 2.44
N LYS A 111 -16.97 32.21 3.66
CA LYS A 111 -15.82 32.26 4.58
C LYS A 111 -15.43 30.86 5.05
N PHE A 112 -16.41 30.04 5.41
CA PHE A 112 -16.21 28.63 5.78
C PHE A 112 -15.57 27.82 4.64
N SER A 113 -16.14 27.90 3.43
CA SER A 113 -15.60 27.24 2.22
C SER A 113 -14.14 27.61 1.96
N ARG A 114 -13.78 28.89 2.13
CA ARG A 114 -12.40 29.37 1.95
C ARG A 114 -11.45 28.85 3.05
N TYR A 115 -11.88 28.83 4.31
CA TYR A 115 -11.10 28.25 5.41
C TYR A 115 -10.86 26.74 5.19
N PHE A 116 -11.93 26.02 4.84
CA PHE A 116 -11.90 24.59 4.54
C PHE A 116 -10.96 24.26 3.38
N TYR A 117 -10.90 25.13 2.36
CA TYR A 117 -9.95 25.02 1.25
C TYR A 117 -8.49 25.22 1.68
N TYR A 118 -8.17 26.28 2.43
CA TYR A 118 -6.79 26.50 2.86
C TYR A 118 -6.30 25.39 3.79
N LEU A 119 -7.17 24.93 4.69
CA LEU A 119 -6.85 23.86 5.61
C LEU A 119 -6.59 22.56 4.83
N TRP A 120 -7.42 22.22 3.83
CA TRP A 120 -7.15 21.11 2.92
C TRP A 120 -5.80 21.25 2.18
N VAL A 121 -5.49 22.42 1.59
CA VAL A 121 -4.21 22.65 0.88
C VAL A 121 -3.03 22.38 1.83
N SER A 122 -3.10 22.85 3.07
CA SER A 122 -2.06 22.61 4.08
C SER A 122 -1.86 21.12 4.40
N PHE A 123 -2.91 20.30 4.36
CA PHE A 123 -2.80 18.86 4.62
C PHE A 123 -2.31 18.02 3.42
N ASN A 124 -2.26 18.57 2.20
CA ASN A 124 -1.78 17.81 1.04
C ASN A 124 -0.29 17.48 1.15
N ILE A 125 0.54 18.44 1.56
CA ILE A 125 1.99 18.25 1.64
C ILE A 125 2.34 17.19 2.71
N PRO A 126 1.83 17.26 3.95
CA PRO A 126 2.05 16.22 4.95
C PRO A 126 1.53 14.85 4.51
N SER A 127 0.36 14.80 3.86
CA SER A 127 -0.23 13.56 3.34
C SER A 127 0.67 12.85 2.31
N LEU A 128 1.21 13.64 1.38
CA LEU A 128 2.12 13.14 0.36
C LEU A 128 3.44 12.67 0.98
N LEU A 129 3.99 13.43 1.94
CA LEU A 129 5.21 13.02 2.65
C LEU A 129 4.98 11.74 3.47
N LEU A 130 3.83 11.62 4.14
CA LEU A 130 3.48 10.47 4.95
C LEU A 130 3.35 9.19 4.11
N THR A 131 2.68 9.27 2.95
CA THR A 131 2.54 8.12 2.05
C THR A 131 3.86 7.70 1.42
N ASN A 132 4.70 8.66 1.01
CA ASN A 132 6.05 8.36 0.52
C ASN A 132 6.94 7.77 1.62
N ALA A 133 6.91 8.32 2.84
CA ALA A 133 7.67 7.79 3.97
C ALA A 133 7.22 6.35 4.31
N ALA A 134 5.92 6.07 4.24
CA ALA A 134 5.39 4.74 4.44
C ALA A 134 5.82 3.74 3.35
N LEU A 135 5.87 4.16 2.08
CA LEU A 135 6.41 3.33 0.99
C LEU A 135 7.91 3.06 1.18
N ILE A 136 8.69 4.09 1.53
CA ILE A 136 10.12 3.94 1.82
C ILE A 136 10.33 2.99 3.00
N TYR A 137 9.49 3.07 4.04
CA TYR A 137 9.56 2.18 5.18
C TYR A 137 9.29 0.72 4.81
N VAL A 138 8.27 0.44 3.98
CA VAL A 138 8.02 -0.89 3.43
C VAL A 138 9.24 -1.38 2.66
N PHE A 139 9.75 -0.58 1.73
CA PHE A 139 10.92 -0.92 0.92
C PHE A 139 12.15 -1.21 1.78
N ALA A 140 12.43 -0.37 2.78
CA ALA A 140 13.58 -0.50 3.65
C ALA A 140 13.50 -1.79 4.50
N ILE A 141 12.35 -2.09 5.10
CA ILE A 141 12.18 -3.32 5.89
C ILE A 141 12.31 -4.55 5.01
N THR A 142 11.64 -4.57 3.85
CA THR A 142 11.67 -5.72 2.94
C THR A 142 13.09 -6.00 2.42
N ASN A 143 13.87 -4.97 2.08
CA ASN A 143 15.24 -5.15 1.60
C ASN A 143 16.29 -5.32 2.71
N SER A 144 15.99 -4.91 3.94
CA SER A 144 16.92 -5.13 5.07
C SER A 144 16.96 -6.59 5.53
N GLN A 145 16.01 -7.40 5.10
CA GLN A 145 15.94 -8.82 5.43
C GLN A 145 16.33 -9.65 4.21
N ASP A 146 17.59 -10.09 4.16
CA ASP A 146 17.98 -11.19 3.30
C ASP A 146 17.23 -12.44 3.76
N GLY A 147 16.27 -12.91 2.95
CA GLY A 147 15.38 -14.00 3.33
C GLY A 147 16.16 -15.25 3.77
N PRO A 148 16.16 -15.59 5.07
CA PRO A 148 16.87 -16.77 5.55
C PRO A 148 16.30 -18.02 4.87
N ASN A 149 17.11 -19.06 4.76
CA ASN A 149 16.62 -20.34 4.26
C ASN A 149 15.90 -21.08 5.39
N ILE A 150 14.74 -21.64 5.10
CA ILE A 150 14.06 -22.53 6.04
C ILE A 150 14.95 -23.75 6.27
N ASP A 151 15.37 -23.91 7.52
CA ASP A 151 16.03 -25.13 8.01
C ASP A 151 15.06 -26.30 7.88
N ARG A 152 15.40 -27.25 7.01
CA ARG A 152 14.54 -28.40 6.67
C ARG A 152 14.41 -29.37 7.83
N ASP A 153 15.45 -29.51 8.65
CA ASP A 153 15.42 -30.43 9.79
C ASP A 153 14.43 -29.91 10.83
N LEU A 154 14.53 -28.62 11.15
CA LEU A 154 13.58 -27.97 12.04
C LEU A 154 12.14 -28.00 11.48
N ALA A 155 11.97 -27.75 10.18
CA ALA A 155 10.65 -27.80 9.56
C ALA A 155 10.02 -29.21 9.58
N VAL A 156 10.84 -30.25 9.47
CA VAL A 156 10.41 -31.66 9.59
C VAL A 156 9.99 -31.99 11.02
N ASP A 157 10.78 -31.57 12.01
CA ASP A 157 10.51 -31.81 13.43
C ASP A 157 9.24 -31.11 13.91
N LEU A 158 8.98 -29.89 13.41
CA LEU A 158 7.81 -29.10 13.76
C LEU A 158 6.50 -29.67 13.19
N ASN A 159 6.56 -30.48 12.12
CA ASN A 159 5.45 -31.22 11.51
C ASN A 159 4.07 -30.51 11.54
N GLY A 160 4.01 -29.30 10.98
CA GLY A 160 2.79 -28.50 10.85
C GLY A 160 2.59 -27.43 11.92
N SER A 161 3.45 -27.37 12.95
CA SER A 161 3.49 -26.24 13.88
C SER A 161 4.20 -25.02 13.27
N SER A 162 4.00 -23.85 13.90
CA SER A 162 4.57 -22.58 13.44
C SER A 162 6.09 -22.60 13.46
N TYR A 163 6.71 -22.06 12.40
CA TYR A 163 8.16 -22.00 12.31
C TYR A 163 8.71 -20.97 13.30
N THR A 164 9.49 -21.43 14.28
CA THR A 164 9.88 -20.63 15.45
C THR A 164 11.20 -19.87 15.28
N ARG A 165 11.99 -20.21 14.26
CA ARG A 165 13.30 -19.59 14.00
C ARG A 165 13.15 -18.37 13.10
N ASP A 166 13.98 -17.36 13.38
CA ASP A 166 14.10 -16.10 12.64
C ASP A 166 12.84 -15.25 12.63
N THR A 167 12.99 -14.02 12.16
CA THR A 167 11.91 -13.05 12.03
C THR A 167 11.68 -12.77 10.56
N TRP A 168 10.43 -12.90 10.12
CA TRP A 168 10.10 -12.95 8.70
C TRP A 168 9.20 -11.80 8.29
N THR A 169 9.46 -11.22 7.14
CA THR A 169 8.48 -10.44 6.38
C THR A 169 7.61 -11.36 5.51
N PRO A 170 6.41 -10.94 5.09
CA PRO A 170 5.59 -11.71 4.15
C PRO A 170 6.34 -12.15 2.89
N GLN A 171 7.21 -11.27 2.36
CA GLN A 171 8.04 -11.51 1.18
C GLN A 171 9.10 -12.59 1.45
N SER A 172 9.95 -12.38 2.46
CA SER A 172 11.03 -13.32 2.79
C SER A 172 10.51 -14.71 3.18
N TRP A 173 9.40 -14.76 3.92
CA TRP A 173 8.74 -16.02 4.27
C TRP A 173 8.31 -16.80 3.01
N LEU A 174 7.64 -16.11 2.10
CA LEU A 174 7.18 -16.70 0.85
C LEU A 174 8.31 -17.20 -0.03
N GLU A 175 9.35 -16.40 -0.19
CA GLU A 175 10.55 -16.78 -0.94
C GLU A 175 11.18 -18.04 -0.36
N ALA A 176 11.31 -18.12 0.96
CA ALA A 176 11.87 -19.29 1.62
C ALA A 176 10.97 -20.53 1.49
N VAL A 177 9.64 -20.36 1.59
CA VAL A 177 8.66 -21.45 1.36
C VAL A 177 8.73 -21.95 -0.09
N LEU A 178 8.90 -21.07 -1.07
CA LEU A 178 9.04 -21.45 -2.49
C LEU A 178 10.36 -22.14 -2.83
N ARG A 179 11.40 -21.95 -2.01
CA ARG A 179 12.66 -22.72 -2.09
C ARG A 179 12.48 -24.17 -1.61
N LEU A 180 11.42 -24.48 -0.88
CA LEU A 180 11.06 -25.86 -0.54
C LEU A 180 10.39 -26.56 -1.73
N LYS A 181 10.53 -27.89 -1.79
CA LYS A 181 9.85 -28.71 -2.80
C LYS A 181 8.39 -28.89 -2.43
N LEU A 182 7.58 -27.87 -2.71
CA LEU A 182 6.14 -27.86 -2.50
C LEU A 182 5.43 -28.85 -3.42
N LEU A 183 4.38 -29.51 -2.92
CA LEU A 183 3.65 -30.54 -3.66
C LEU A 183 2.54 -29.97 -4.56
N ARG A 184 1.77 -28.99 -4.08
CA ARG A 184 0.57 -28.48 -4.79
C ARG A 184 0.49 -26.97 -4.87
N ASP A 185 0.92 -26.27 -3.81
CA ASP A 185 0.61 -24.85 -3.64
C ASP A 185 1.60 -23.91 -4.34
N ARG A 186 2.63 -24.44 -5.01
CA ARG A 186 3.73 -23.65 -5.60
C ARG A 186 3.23 -22.52 -6.50
N VAL A 187 2.39 -22.82 -7.49
CA VAL A 187 1.91 -21.83 -8.47
C VAL A 187 1.07 -20.74 -7.80
N TYR A 188 0.21 -21.12 -6.84
CA TYR A 188 -0.61 -20.15 -6.12
C TYR A 188 0.27 -19.24 -5.25
N THR A 189 1.23 -19.82 -4.53
CA THR A 189 2.18 -19.09 -3.68
C THR A 189 3.09 -18.16 -4.48
N GLU A 190 3.56 -18.58 -5.67
CA GLU A 190 4.33 -17.76 -6.61
C GLU A 190 3.54 -16.52 -7.05
N GLN A 191 2.27 -16.69 -7.45
CA GLN A 191 1.41 -15.56 -7.85
C GLN A 191 1.27 -14.51 -6.75
N TRP A 192 1.12 -14.94 -5.49
CA TRP A 192 1.05 -14.02 -4.35
C TRP A 192 2.37 -13.35 -4.04
N LEU A 193 3.50 -14.07 -4.17
CA LEU A 193 4.81 -13.46 -4.04
C LEU A 193 5.01 -12.36 -5.08
N HIS A 194 4.65 -12.59 -6.35
CA HIS A 194 4.72 -11.56 -7.38
C HIS A 194 3.85 -10.34 -7.04
N LEU A 195 2.64 -10.55 -6.50
CA LEU A 195 1.75 -9.45 -6.12
C LEU A 195 2.30 -8.63 -4.94
N ILE A 196 2.89 -9.28 -3.94
CA ILE A 196 3.48 -8.61 -2.78
C ILE A 196 4.80 -7.92 -3.17
N ASN A 197 5.58 -8.49 -4.09
CA ASN A 197 6.77 -7.84 -4.64
C ASN A 197 6.39 -6.63 -5.51
N ALA A 198 5.32 -6.72 -6.31
CA ALA A 198 4.82 -5.59 -7.08
C ALA A 198 4.41 -4.40 -6.19
N TRP A 199 3.82 -4.70 -5.02
CA TRP A 199 3.50 -3.69 -4.02
C TRP A 199 4.73 -2.95 -3.48
N GLN A 200 5.83 -3.66 -3.18
CA GLN A 200 7.06 -3.05 -2.64
C GLN A 200 7.57 -1.90 -3.52
N TYR A 201 7.47 -2.06 -4.83
CA TYR A 201 7.94 -1.08 -5.81
C TYR A 201 6.85 -0.14 -6.30
N ASN A 202 5.59 -0.36 -5.90
CA ASN A 202 4.41 0.30 -6.49
C ASN A 202 4.42 0.19 -8.03
N LEU A 203 4.96 -0.90 -8.54
CA LEU A 203 5.20 -1.20 -9.95
C LEU A 203 4.90 -2.68 -10.15
N ILE A 204 4.20 -3.03 -11.23
CA ILE A 204 4.08 -4.44 -11.63
C ILE A 204 5.45 -4.87 -12.13
N ALA A 205 6.23 -5.50 -11.26
CA ALA A 205 7.48 -6.14 -11.65
C ALA A 205 7.14 -7.38 -12.49
N ARG A 206 7.60 -7.37 -13.75
CA ARG A 206 7.52 -8.50 -14.67
C ARG A 206 8.93 -9.03 -14.84
N GLU A 207 9.23 -10.16 -14.20
CA GLU A 207 10.32 -11.06 -14.59
C GLU A 207 9.80 -12.49 -14.54
#